data_AF-A0A9D7XPJ3-F1
#
_entry.id   AF-A0A9D7XPJ3-F1
#
_cell.length_a   1.000
_cell.length_b   1.000
_cell.length_c   1.000
_cell.angle_alpha   90.00
_cell.angle_beta   90.00
_cell.angle_gamma   90.00
#
_symmetry.space_group_name_H-M   'P 1'
#
loop_
_entity.id
_entity.type
_entity.pdbx_description
1 polymer ?
#
loop_
_entity_poly.entity_id
_entity_poly.type
_entity_poly.pdbx_seq_one_letter_code
_entity_poly.pdbx_strand_id
1 'polypeptide(L)'
;MAAGRNEWLGWLLSGIVLAAWAFGFHYLIGIARVGVWLDRLVLAQHVGVNATLGFLFGRTLFAGRRPLVTVLAGLLHENPSPALLVYTRRVTVAWTWFFLALTVLSLLLFFFAPIELWSFFANILTLPLVALMFVVEYVVRKRVLPATERAGFLAAVQAYRSHRAGMRS
;
A
#
# COMPACT_ATOMS: atom_id res chain seq x y z
N MET A 1 35.29 59.00 -34.66
CA MET A 1 35.10 57.53 -34.73
C MET A 1 35.19 56.97 -33.31
N ALA A 2 34.06 56.74 -32.65
CA ALA A 2 34.00 56.26 -31.25
C ALA A 2 32.91 55.19 -31.05
N ALA A 3 32.74 54.30 -32.04
CA ALA A 3 31.76 53.21 -31.99
C ALA A 3 32.29 51.92 -31.32
N GLY A 4 33.53 51.90 -30.84
CA GLY A 4 34.23 50.64 -30.55
C GLY A 4 34.02 49.99 -29.16
N ARG A 5 33.49 50.69 -28.15
CA ARG A 5 33.46 50.15 -26.77
C ARG A 5 32.05 49.78 -26.28
N ASN A 6 31.06 50.59 -26.64
CA ASN A 6 29.69 50.42 -26.15
C ASN A 6 28.99 49.27 -26.89
N GLU A 7 29.34 49.01 -28.14
CA GLU A 7 28.84 47.88 -28.93
C GLU A 7 29.36 46.54 -28.39
N TRP A 8 30.67 46.45 -28.07
CA TRP A 8 31.26 45.25 -27.45
C TRP A 8 30.67 44.94 -26.08
N LEU A 9 30.44 45.96 -25.26
CA LEU A 9 29.73 45.81 -23.98
C LEU A 9 28.28 45.33 -24.20
N GLY A 10 27.58 45.83 -25.23
CA GLY A 10 26.24 45.38 -25.59
C GLY A 10 26.20 43.90 -26.00
N TRP A 11 27.15 43.45 -26.82
CA TRP A 11 27.25 42.04 -27.21
C TRP A 11 27.61 41.12 -26.03
N LEU A 12 28.51 41.55 -25.15
CA LEU A 12 28.87 40.79 -23.94
C LEU A 12 27.69 40.68 -22.96
N LEU A 13 26.99 41.78 -22.70
CA LEU A 13 25.79 41.78 -21.85
C LEU A 13 24.69 40.91 -22.45
N SER A 14 24.46 40.99 -23.76
CA SER A 14 23.50 40.13 -24.46
C SER A 14 23.87 38.65 -24.34
N GLY A 15 25.16 38.32 -24.47
CA GLY A 15 25.66 36.95 -24.28
C GLY A 15 25.47 36.43 -22.85
N ILE A 16 25.72 37.26 -21.84
CA ILE A 16 25.48 36.92 -20.42
C ILE A 16 23.99 36.68 -20.16
N VAL A 17 23.12 37.55 -20.69
CA VAL A 17 21.66 37.39 -20.54
C VAL A 17 21.18 36.10 -21.19
N LEU A 18 21.65 35.77 -22.40
CA LEU A 18 21.31 34.52 -23.08
C LEU A 18 21.82 33.29 -22.33
N ALA A 19 23.04 33.34 -21.80
CA ALA A 19 23.60 32.25 -20.99
C ALA A 19 22.82 32.06 -19.69
N ALA A 20 22.48 33.14 -18.98
CA ALA A 20 21.66 33.10 -17.77
C ALA A 20 20.25 32.57 -18.06
N TRP A 21 19.65 32.98 -19.19
CA TRP A 21 18.35 32.48 -19.62
C TRP A 21 18.39 30.98 -19.96
N ALA A 22 19.40 30.53 -20.71
CA ALA A 22 19.58 29.11 -21.05
C ALA A 22 19.81 28.26 -19.80
N PHE A 23 20.61 28.74 -18.85
CA PHE A 23 20.85 28.06 -17.58
C PHE A 23 19.58 28.00 -16.72
N GLY A 24 18.85 29.12 -16.60
CA GLY A 24 17.57 29.16 -15.89
C GLY A 24 16.53 28.23 -16.50
N PHE A 25 16.42 28.21 -17.82
CA PHE A 25 15.54 27.31 -18.55
C PHE A 25 15.90 25.83 -18.33
N HIS A 26 17.19 25.49 -18.41
CA HIS A 26 17.68 24.14 -18.10
C HIS A 26 17.35 23.72 -16.65
N TYR A 27 17.57 24.63 -15.69
CA TYR A 27 17.27 24.40 -14.28
C TYR A 27 15.76 24.19 -14.03
N LEU A 28 14.90 25.01 -14.63
CA LEU A 28 13.45 24.87 -14.54
C LEU A 28 12.95 23.55 -15.14
N ILE A 29 13.48 23.15 -16.31
CA ILE A 29 13.20 21.82 -16.87
C ILE A 29 13.67 20.72 -15.93
N GLY A 30 14.84 20.89 -15.30
CA GLY A 30 15.37 19.97 -14.31
C GLY A 30 14.39 19.75 -13.14
N ILE A 31 13.90 20.83 -12.53
CA ILE A 31 12.92 20.77 -11.44
C ILE A 31 11.62 20.09 -11.90
N ALA A 32 11.08 20.49 -13.05
CA ALA A 32 9.86 19.91 -13.58
C ALA A 32 9.99 18.40 -13.83
N ARG A 33 11.15 17.96 -14.37
CA ARG A 33 11.45 16.54 -14.56
C ARG A 33 11.53 15.78 -13.24
N VAL A 34 12.18 16.36 -12.22
CA VAL A 34 12.25 15.75 -10.89
C VAL A 34 10.85 15.58 -10.31
N GLY A 35 9.99 16.59 -10.40
CA GLY A 35 8.59 16.50 -9.95
C GLY A 35 7.84 15.33 -10.59
N VAL A 36 7.84 15.25 -11.92
CA VAL A 36 7.19 14.16 -12.66
C VAL A 36 7.77 12.78 -12.31
N TRP A 37 9.07 12.69 -12.08
CA TRP A 37 9.71 11.45 -11.64
C TRP A 37 9.28 11.03 -10.24
N LEU A 38 9.20 11.98 -9.30
CA LEU A 38 8.75 11.72 -7.94
C LEU A 38 7.31 11.22 -7.92
N ASP A 39 6.40 11.86 -8.67
CA ASP A 39 5.00 11.43 -8.76
C ASP A 39 4.88 9.98 -9.23
N ARG A 40 5.65 9.61 -10.26
CA ARG A 40 5.69 8.23 -10.79
C ARG A 40 6.29 7.23 -9.82
N LEU A 41 7.30 7.62 -9.04
CA LEU A 41 7.91 6.76 -8.03
C LEU A 41 6.94 6.50 -6.87
N VAL A 42 6.25 7.53 -6.39
CA VAL A 42 5.25 7.39 -5.32
C VAL A 42 4.06 6.58 -5.82
N LEU A 43 3.64 6.75 -7.08
CA LEU A 43 2.66 5.87 -7.73
C LEU A 43 3.13 4.42 -7.74
N ALA A 44 4.34 4.17 -8.24
CA ALA A 44 4.89 2.81 -8.33
C ALA A 44 4.97 2.15 -6.96
N GLN A 45 5.34 2.89 -5.92
CA GLN A 45 5.32 2.41 -4.54
C GLN A 45 3.90 2.08 -4.08
N HIS A 46 2.95 3.00 -4.22
CA HIS A 46 1.57 2.82 -3.75
C HIS A 46 0.89 1.64 -4.46
N VAL A 47 0.98 1.59 -5.79
CA VAL A 47 0.46 0.50 -6.61
C VAL A 47 1.19 -0.80 -6.31
N GLY A 48 2.51 -0.77 -6.22
CA GLY A 48 3.34 -1.95 -5.97
C GLY A 48 3.04 -2.62 -4.65
N VAL A 49 2.89 -1.86 -3.57
CA VAL A 49 2.51 -2.38 -2.25
C VAL A 49 1.12 -3.03 -2.30
N ASN A 50 0.10 -2.33 -2.80
CA ASN A 50 -1.26 -2.86 -2.86
C ASN A 50 -1.36 -4.08 -3.79
N ALA A 51 -0.74 -4.03 -4.97
CA ALA A 51 -0.73 -5.14 -5.91
C ALA A 51 -0.03 -6.37 -5.34
N THR A 52 1.11 -6.18 -4.66
CA THR A 52 1.84 -7.27 -4.00
C THR A 52 1.00 -7.90 -2.90
N LEU A 53 0.35 -7.10 -2.05
CA LEU A 53 -0.55 -7.61 -1.01
C LEU A 53 -1.74 -8.36 -1.63
N GLY A 54 -2.41 -7.78 -2.62
CA GLY A 54 -3.49 -8.44 -3.36
C GLY A 54 -3.06 -9.77 -3.97
N PHE A 55 -1.88 -9.81 -4.58
CA PHE A 55 -1.27 -11.03 -5.11
C PHE A 55 -0.95 -12.07 -4.03
N LEU A 56 -0.37 -11.66 -2.90
CA LEU A 56 -0.05 -12.55 -1.78
C LEU A 56 -1.29 -13.22 -1.18
N PHE A 57 -2.39 -12.47 -1.03
CA PHE A 57 -3.67 -13.06 -0.64
C PHE A 57 -4.22 -13.94 -1.76
N GLY A 58 -4.27 -13.43 -3.00
CA GLY A 58 -4.88 -14.11 -4.14
C GLY A 58 -4.23 -15.45 -4.48
N ARG A 59 -2.89 -15.52 -4.46
CA ARG A 59 -2.13 -16.76 -4.73
C ARG A 59 -2.40 -17.90 -3.76
N THR A 60 -3.00 -17.61 -2.60
CA THR A 60 -3.36 -18.63 -1.61
C THR A 60 -4.77 -19.21 -1.82
N LEU A 61 -5.54 -18.66 -2.76
CA LEU A 61 -6.89 -19.10 -3.09
C LEU A 61 -6.94 -20.25 -4.12
N PHE A 62 -5.82 -20.53 -4.81
CA PHE A 62 -5.69 -21.63 -5.77
C PHE A 62 -5.91 -23.00 -5.11
N ALA A 63 -6.44 -23.94 -5.88
CA ALA A 63 -6.70 -25.31 -5.43
C ALA A 63 -5.44 -25.96 -4.84
N GLY A 64 -5.59 -26.66 -3.71
CA GLY A 64 -4.48 -27.32 -3.00
C GLY A 64 -3.66 -26.41 -2.08
N ARG A 65 -3.95 -25.10 -2.00
CA ARG A 65 -3.27 -24.17 -1.08
C ARG A 65 -4.18 -23.78 0.09
N ARG A 66 -3.57 -23.49 1.23
CA ARG A 66 -4.27 -22.92 2.40
C ARG A 66 -4.36 -21.40 2.24
N PRO A 67 -5.56 -20.79 2.32
CA PRO A 67 -5.72 -19.34 2.27
C PRO A 67 -4.86 -18.64 3.34
N LEU A 68 -4.32 -17.46 3.04
CA LEU A 68 -3.37 -16.77 3.92
C LEU A 68 -3.94 -16.53 5.32
N VAL A 69 -5.21 -16.13 5.40
CA VAL A 69 -5.89 -15.91 6.69
C VAL A 69 -6.05 -17.23 7.45
N THR A 70 -6.22 -18.36 6.75
CA THR A 70 -6.23 -19.69 7.36
C THR A 70 -4.88 -20.06 7.95
N VAL A 71 -3.78 -19.75 7.24
CA VAL A 71 -2.42 -19.96 7.76
C VAL A 71 -2.20 -19.14 9.02
N LEU A 72 -2.56 -17.85 9.00
CA LEU A 72 -2.46 -16.97 10.17
C LEU A 72 -3.33 -17.43 11.34
N ALA A 73 -4.55 -17.90 11.06
CA ALA A 73 -5.44 -18.46 12.08
C ALA A 73 -4.88 -19.76 12.68
N GLY A 74 -4.25 -20.61 11.85
CA GLY A 74 -3.63 -21.87 12.27
C GLY A 74 -2.39 -21.70 13.15
N LEU A 75 -1.72 -20.55 13.10
CA LEU A 75 -0.67 -20.21 14.09
C LEU A 75 -1.24 -19.98 15.50
N LEU A 76 -2.55 -19.70 15.60
CA LEU A 76 -3.25 -19.44 16.86
C LEU A 76 -4.19 -20.57 17.27
N HIS A 77 -4.52 -21.50 16.36
CA HIS A 77 -5.46 -22.61 16.57
C HIS A 77 -4.90 -23.91 16.00
N GLU A 78 -4.64 -24.89 16.86
CA GLU A 78 -4.02 -26.17 16.46
C GLU A 78 -4.92 -27.01 15.52
N ASN A 79 -6.25 -26.91 15.67
CA ASN A 79 -7.22 -27.61 14.82
C ASN A 79 -8.37 -26.67 14.40
N PRO A 80 -8.26 -25.96 13.27
CA PRO A 80 -9.30 -25.07 12.79
C PRO A 80 -10.55 -25.86 12.36
N SER A 81 -11.73 -25.44 12.82
CA SER A 81 -13.00 -26.05 12.42
C SER A 81 -13.25 -25.92 10.91
N PRO A 82 -14.06 -26.80 10.29
CA PRO A 82 -14.45 -26.64 8.89
C PRO A 82 -15.12 -25.29 8.59
N ALA A 83 -15.90 -24.75 9.54
CA ALA A 83 -16.54 -23.44 9.42
C ALA A 83 -15.50 -22.30 9.37
N LEU A 84 -14.47 -22.38 10.21
CA LEU A 84 -13.35 -21.43 10.23
C LEU A 84 -12.55 -21.48 8.92
N LEU A 85 -12.34 -22.66 8.33
CA LEU A 85 -11.67 -22.80 7.03
C LEU A 85 -12.43 -22.09 5.90
N VAL A 86 -13.75 -22.29 5.81
CA VAL A 86 -14.59 -21.61 4.81
C VAL A 86 -14.61 -20.09 5.06
N TYR A 87 -14.75 -19.67 6.31
CA TYR A 87 -14.74 -18.26 6.70
C TYR A 87 -13.43 -17.57 6.30
N THR A 88 -12.29 -18.13 6.71
CA THR A 88 -10.96 -17.56 6.43
C THR A 88 -10.64 -17.52 4.94
N ARG A 89 -11.17 -18.47 4.14
CA ARG A 89 -11.12 -18.40 2.67
C ARG A 89 -11.91 -17.21 2.12
N ARG A 90 -13.14 -16.96 2.60
CA ARG A 90 -13.95 -15.79 2.19
C ARG A 90 -13.30 -14.47 2.58
N VAL A 91 -12.70 -14.40 3.77
CA VAL A 91 -11.94 -13.21 4.20
C VAL A 91 -10.72 -13.00 3.30
N THR A 92 -10.02 -14.07 2.92
CA THR A 92 -8.88 -13.98 1.98
C THR A 92 -9.32 -13.43 0.62
N VAL A 93 -10.47 -13.89 0.09
CA VAL A 93 -11.09 -13.34 -1.14
C VAL A 93 -11.39 -11.84 -0.99
N ALA A 94 -11.97 -11.43 0.14
CA ALA A 94 -12.32 -10.04 0.39
C ALA A 94 -11.07 -9.13 0.41
N TRP A 95 -9.99 -9.56 1.08
CA TRP A 95 -8.71 -8.85 1.06
C TRP A 95 -8.09 -8.76 -0.33
N THR A 96 -8.14 -9.85 -1.12
CA THR A 96 -7.67 -9.83 -2.51
C THR A 96 -8.40 -8.77 -3.34
N TRP A 97 -9.73 -8.76 -3.29
CA TRP A 97 -10.53 -7.78 -4.03
C TRP A 97 -10.34 -6.36 -3.54
N PHE A 98 -10.21 -6.16 -2.22
CA PHE A 98 -9.96 -4.86 -1.62
C PHE A 98 -8.64 -4.26 -2.12
N PHE A 99 -7.53 -5.01 -2.04
CA PHE A 99 -6.24 -4.52 -2.53
C PHE A 99 -6.21 -4.32 -4.04
N LEU A 100 -6.88 -5.19 -4.81
CA LEU A 100 -7.02 -5.00 -6.25
C LEU A 100 -7.80 -3.71 -6.57
N ALA A 101 -8.88 -3.43 -5.84
CA ALA A 101 -9.65 -2.21 -6.00
C ALA A 101 -8.81 -0.96 -5.65
N LEU A 102 -8.02 -0.99 -4.57
CA LEU A 102 -7.09 0.10 -4.25
C LEU A 102 -6.06 0.34 -5.35
N THR A 103 -5.48 -0.73 -5.91
CA THR A 103 -4.53 -0.65 -7.03
C THR A 103 -5.18 -0.02 -8.26
N VAL A 104 -6.34 -0.52 -8.68
CA VAL A 104 -7.05 -0.01 -9.86
C VAL A 104 -7.47 1.44 -9.65
N LEU A 105 -8.03 1.77 -8.50
CA LEU A 105 -8.45 3.14 -8.17
C LEU A 105 -7.27 4.11 -8.13
N SER A 106 -6.12 3.69 -7.59
CA SER A 106 -4.89 4.49 -7.59
C SER A 106 -4.44 4.82 -9.01
N LEU A 107 -4.40 3.81 -9.90
CA LEU A 107 -4.06 4.01 -11.31
C LEU A 107 -5.05 4.95 -12.01
N LEU A 108 -6.36 4.74 -11.81
CA LEU A 108 -7.38 5.58 -12.42
C LEU A 108 -7.27 7.03 -11.97
N LEU A 109 -7.11 7.28 -10.66
CA LEU A 109 -6.96 8.63 -10.14
C LEU A 109 -5.67 9.30 -10.65
N PHE A 110 -4.57 8.56 -10.74
CA PHE A 110 -3.30 9.12 -11.23
C PHE A 110 -3.38 9.56 -12.70
N PHE A 111 -4.04 8.76 -13.56
CA PHE A 111 -4.09 9.04 -15.00
C PHE A 111 -5.24 9.96 -15.42
N PHE A 112 -6.33 10.01 -14.66
CA PHE A 112 -7.57 10.68 -15.07
C PHE A 112 -8.05 11.78 -14.13
N ALA A 113 -7.42 11.97 -12.97
CA ALA A 113 -7.80 13.01 -12.01
C ALA A 113 -6.63 13.98 -11.73
N PRO A 114 -6.93 15.16 -11.14
CA PRO A 114 -5.88 16.06 -10.65
C PRO A 114 -4.96 15.35 -9.65
N ILE A 115 -3.67 15.68 -9.70
CA ILE A 115 -2.63 15.03 -8.88
C ILE A 115 -2.89 15.16 -7.38
N GLU A 116 -3.58 16.23 -6.96
CA GLU A 116 -3.98 16.49 -5.58
C GLU A 116 -4.99 15.46 -5.09
N LEU A 117 -5.95 15.06 -5.95
CA LEU A 117 -6.96 14.07 -5.60
C LEU A 117 -6.33 12.68 -5.47
N TRP A 118 -5.45 12.33 -6.41
CA TRP A 118 -4.67 11.10 -6.30
C TRP A 118 -3.81 11.10 -5.03
N SER A 119 -3.11 12.20 -4.74
CA SER A 119 -2.25 12.33 -3.55
C SER A 119 -3.04 12.21 -2.25
N PHE A 120 -4.22 12.82 -2.18
CA PHE A 120 -5.13 12.68 -1.03
C PHE A 120 -5.56 11.22 -0.86
N PHE A 121 -5.95 10.55 -1.94
CA PHE A 121 -6.32 9.14 -1.88
C PHE A 121 -5.16 8.24 -1.42
N ALA A 122 -3.99 8.39 -2.05
CA ALA A 122 -2.83 7.53 -1.81
C ALA A 122 -2.25 7.71 -0.40
N ASN A 123 -2.15 8.96 0.08
CA ASN A 123 -1.45 9.27 1.32
C ASN A 123 -2.39 9.40 2.53
N ILE A 124 -3.65 9.82 2.33
CA ILE A 124 -4.58 10.10 3.43
C ILE A 124 -5.68 9.06 3.52
N LEU A 125 -6.34 8.69 2.42
CA LEU A 125 -7.50 7.77 2.48
C LEU A 125 -7.13 6.29 2.56
N THR A 126 -6.01 5.88 1.96
CA THR A 126 -5.63 4.46 1.89
C THR A 126 -5.52 3.83 3.28
N LEU A 127 -4.89 4.51 4.25
CA LEU A 127 -4.70 3.99 5.60
C LEU A 127 -6.04 3.83 6.37
N PRO A 128 -6.93 4.84 6.44
CA PRO A 128 -8.29 4.68 6.97
C PRO A 128 -9.09 3.56 6.31
N LEU A 129 -9.00 3.40 4.98
CA LEU A 129 -9.72 2.32 4.28
C LEU A 129 -9.22 0.95 4.70
N VAL A 130 -7.90 0.77 4.82
CA VAL A 130 -7.30 -0.48 5.32
C VAL A 130 -7.72 -0.74 6.76
N ALA A 131 -7.68 0.28 7.62
CA ALA A 131 -8.12 0.16 9.02
C ALA A 131 -9.61 -0.21 9.11
N LEU A 132 -10.47 0.42 8.30
CA LEU A 132 -11.88 0.10 8.21
C LEU A 132 -12.10 -1.35 7.77
N MET A 133 -11.34 -1.83 6.79
CA MET A 133 -11.40 -3.22 6.34
C MET A 133 -11.10 -4.20 7.48
N PHE A 134 -10.08 -3.93 8.30
CA PHE A 134 -9.80 -4.72 9.51
C PHE A 134 -10.93 -4.67 10.54
N VAL A 135 -11.52 -3.50 10.78
CA VAL A 135 -12.66 -3.35 11.71
C VAL A 135 -13.87 -4.15 11.22
N VAL A 136 -14.20 -4.04 9.93
CA VAL A 136 -15.29 -4.79 9.30
C VAL A 136 -15.04 -6.30 9.43
N GLU A 137 -13.83 -6.76 9.11
CA GLU A 137 -13.46 -8.17 9.26
C GLU A 137 -13.63 -8.64 10.72
N TYR A 138 -13.15 -7.86 11.68
CA TYR A 138 -13.27 -8.20 13.11
C TYR A 138 -14.73 -8.28 13.56
N VAL A 139 -15.57 -7.31 13.16
CA VAL A 139 -17.00 -7.30 13.50
C VAL A 139 -17.72 -8.48 12.85
N VAL A 140 -17.43 -8.77 11.59
CA VAL A 140 -18.01 -9.93 10.87
C VAL A 140 -17.57 -11.23 11.53
N ARG A 141 -16.29 -11.37 11.90
CA ARG A 141 -15.77 -12.51 12.66
C ARG A 141 -16.54 -12.70 13.96
N LYS A 142 -16.80 -11.60 14.68
CA LYS A 142 -17.58 -11.59 15.94
C LYS A 142 -19.08 -11.82 15.74
N ARG A 143 -19.61 -11.79 14.52
CA ARG A 143 -21.02 -12.13 14.25
C ARG A 143 -21.19 -13.55 13.74
N VAL A 144 -20.28 -14.00 12.87
CA VAL A 144 -20.39 -15.27 12.16
C VAL A 144 -19.82 -16.45 12.96
N LEU A 145 -18.71 -16.26 13.68
CA LEU A 145 -18.08 -17.37 14.40
C LEU A 145 -18.68 -17.54 15.81
N PRO A 146 -19.10 -18.76 16.21
CA PRO A 146 -19.60 -19.05 17.55
C PRO A 146 -18.62 -18.67 18.66
N ALA A 147 -19.13 -18.35 19.86
CA ALA A 147 -18.29 -18.03 21.02
C ALA A 147 -17.34 -19.17 21.41
N THR A 148 -17.68 -20.42 21.10
CA THR A 148 -16.86 -21.62 21.34
C THR A 148 -15.56 -21.62 20.54
N GLU A 149 -15.55 -21.10 19.32
CA GLU A 149 -14.31 -20.94 18.54
C GLU A 149 -13.44 -19.79 19.07
N ARG A 150 -14.05 -18.74 19.66
CA ARG A 150 -13.31 -17.66 20.33
C ARG A 150 -12.70 -18.11 21.65
N ALA A 151 -13.43 -18.97 22.38
CA ALA A 151 -12.97 -19.58 23.62
C ALA A 151 -11.81 -20.56 23.39
N GLY A 152 -11.71 -21.17 22.21
CA GLY A 152 -10.60 -22.05 21.83
C GLY A 152 -9.22 -21.39 21.97
N PHE A 153 -9.07 -20.11 21.63
CA PHE A 153 -7.82 -19.37 21.81
C PHE A 153 -7.42 -19.24 23.29
N LEU A 154 -8.37 -18.90 24.17
CA LEU A 154 -8.11 -18.76 25.61
C LEU A 154 -7.89 -20.12 26.28
N ALA A 155 -8.63 -21.14 25.85
CA ALA A 155 -8.50 -22.51 26.32
C ALA A 155 -7.15 -23.13 25.90
N ALA A 156 -6.69 -22.89 24.66
CA ALA A 156 -5.37 -23.33 24.19
C ALA A 156 -4.23 -22.64 24.96
N VAL A 157 -4.34 -21.33 25.22
CA VAL A 157 -3.37 -20.58 26.05
C VAL A 157 -3.35 -21.10 27.49
N GLN A 158 -4.52 -21.41 28.07
CA GLN A 158 -4.61 -22.01 29.40
C GLN A 158 -4.03 -23.42 29.44
N ALA A 159 -4.31 -24.27 28.45
CA ALA A 159 -3.78 -25.62 28.33
C ALA A 159 -2.25 -25.64 28.17
N TYR A 160 -1.68 -24.72 27.39
CA TYR A 160 -0.23 -24.59 27.27
C TYR A 160 0.42 -24.14 28.59
N ARG A 161 -0.22 -23.21 29.31
CA ARG A 161 0.26 -22.74 30.62
C ARG A 161 0.22 -23.85 31.68
N SER A 162 -0.83 -24.65 31.72
CA SER A 162 -0.93 -25.78 32.65
C SER A 162 0.06 -26.90 32.31
N HIS A 163 0.27 -27.21 31.02
CA HIS A 163 1.24 -28.22 30.61
C HIS A 163 2.69 -27.83 30.90
N ARG A 164 3.04 -26.53 30.81
CA ARG A 164 4.37 -26.01 31.17
C ARG A 164 4.61 -25.95 32.67
N ALA A 165 3.56 -25.81 33.48
CA ALA A 165 3.66 -25.83 34.94
C ALA A 165 3.91 -27.25 35.50
N GLY A 166 3.34 -28.29 34.87
CA GLY A 166 3.54 -29.69 35.28
C GLY A 166 4.89 -30.31 34.89
N MET A 167 5.67 -29.69 34.00
CA MET A 167 7.04 -30.14 33.66
C MET A 167 8.14 -29.51 34.53
N ARG A 168 7.76 -28.67 35.51
CA ARG A 168 8.68 -27.97 36.43
C ARG A 168 8.59 -28.47 37.88
N SER A 169 7.75 -29.46 38.16
CA SER A 169 7.63 -30.18 39.44
C SER A 169 8.22 -31.58 39.32
#